data_AF-A0A226MY88-F1
#
_entry.id   AF-A0A226MY88-F1
#
_cell.length_a   1.000
_cell.length_b   1.000
_cell.length_c   1.000
_cell.angle_alpha   90.00
_cell.angle_beta   90.00
_cell.angle_gamma   90.00
#
_symmetry.space_group_name_H-M   'P 1'
#
loop_
_entity.id
_entity.type
_entity.pdbx_description
1 polymer ?
#
loop_
_entity_poly.entity_id
_entity_poly.type
_entity_poly.pdbx_seq_one_letter_code
_entity_poly.pdbx_strand_id
1 'polypeptide(L)'
;MPAIRGCPALHTLHLNNNLITELPQDDVLLLEHLRDVAAAGNPFNCTCAGAGAVQALAASGCLGQGWPQGYACHTPARYQGMLLRDVPTSVLQCNPTAVLAPVCTGLALFCVAVAAGLLWVRGAQPWGLCGLGRRDDACSTAEHL
;
A
#
# COMPACT_ATOMS: atom_id res chain seq x y z
N MET A 1 -0.63 17.92 7.90
CA MET A 1 0.73 17.57 8.41
C MET A 1 1.71 18.60 7.85
N PRO A 2 2.59 19.21 8.68
CA PRO A 2 3.61 20.12 8.18
C PRO A 2 4.56 19.41 7.20
N ALA A 3 4.97 20.07 6.13
CA ALA A 3 5.89 19.51 5.15
C ALA A 3 7.34 19.60 5.64
N ILE A 4 7.78 18.61 6.43
CA ILE A 4 9.14 18.51 6.99
C ILE A 4 10.22 18.10 5.97
N ARG A 5 9.82 17.61 4.78
CA ARG A 5 10.72 17.23 3.68
C ARG A 5 11.63 18.36 3.16
N GLY A 6 11.29 19.63 3.41
CA GLY A 6 12.07 20.79 2.97
C GLY A 6 13.16 21.24 3.94
N CYS A 7 13.38 20.52 5.05
CA CYS A 7 14.24 20.95 6.15
C CYS A 7 15.35 19.93 6.45
N PRO A 8 16.37 19.76 5.57
CA PRO A 8 17.38 18.70 5.70
C PRO A 8 18.28 18.83 6.94
N ALA A 9 18.37 20.04 7.52
CA ALA A 9 19.16 20.33 8.73
C ALA A 9 18.33 20.36 10.02
N LEU A 10 17.10 19.82 10.00
CA LEU A 10 16.26 19.77 11.18
C LEU A 10 16.82 18.77 12.20
N HIS A 11 17.11 19.25 13.41
CA HIS A 11 17.67 18.42 14.49
C HIS A 11 16.63 18.06 15.56
N THR A 12 15.72 18.99 15.86
CA THR A 12 14.75 18.86 16.93
C THR A 12 13.35 19.20 16.42
N LEU A 13 12.37 18.36 16.73
CA LEU A 13 10.99 18.50 16.31
C LEU A 13 10.04 18.34 17.50
N HIS A 14 9.36 19.42 17.88
CA HIS A 14 8.39 19.43 18.97
C HIS A 14 6.97 19.52 18.42
N LEU A 15 6.18 18.49 18.69
CA LEU A 15 4.81 18.26 18.25
C LEU A 15 3.87 17.92 19.42
N ASN A 16 4.31 18.14 20.66
CA ASN A 16 3.55 17.79 21.86
C ASN A 16 2.17 18.45 21.89
N ASN A 17 1.19 17.77 22.50
CA ASN A 17 -0.15 18.29 22.79
C ASN A 17 -0.90 18.81 21.55
N ASN A 18 -0.74 18.14 20.41
CA ASN A 18 -1.51 18.39 19.21
C ASN A 18 -2.59 17.31 19.01
N LEU A 19 -3.25 17.34 17.86
CA LEU A 19 -4.26 16.35 17.46
C LEU A 19 -3.70 15.37 16.41
N ILE A 20 -2.43 14.99 16.55
CA ILE A 20 -1.77 14.07 15.62
C ILE A 20 -2.19 12.65 15.93
N THR A 21 -2.88 12.01 15.00
CA THR A 21 -3.27 10.61 15.13
C THR A 21 -2.18 9.66 14.66
N GLU A 22 -1.41 10.05 13.63
CA GLU A 22 -0.39 9.23 12.98
C GLU A 22 0.79 10.11 12.58
N LEU A 23 2.03 9.63 12.78
CA LEU A 23 3.22 10.31 12.29
C LEU A 23 3.61 9.79 10.91
N PRO A 24 4.03 10.66 9.97
CA PRO A 24 4.50 10.22 8.66
C PRO A 24 5.88 9.56 8.79
N GLN A 25 5.91 8.23 8.91
CA GLN A 25 7.14 7.46 9.11
C GLN A 25 8.21 7.79 8.07
N ASP A 26 7.84 7.76 6.79
CA ASP A 26 8.77 8.00 5.69
C ASP A 26 9.41 9.38 5.79
N ASP A 27 8.59 10.41 6.04
CA ASP A 27 9.09 11.77 6.09
C ASP A 27 10.03 11.99 7.27
N VAL A 28 9.75 11.39 8.45
CA VAL A 28 10.58 11.56 9.65
C VAL A 28 11.89 10.76 9.55
N LEU A 29 11.85 9.54 8.98
CA LEU A 29 13.06 8.75 8.74
C LEU A 29 13.96 9.33 7.66
N LEU A 30 13.42 10.15 6.74
CA LEU A 30 14.19 10.84 5.71
C LEU A 30 15.06 12.00 6.27
N LEU A 31 14.81 12.47 7.49
CA LEU A 31 15.62 13.52 8.10
C LEU A 31 16.85 12.90 8.78
N GLU A 32 17.95 12.77 8.02
CA GLU A 32 19.22 12.18 8.50
C GLU A 32 19.79 12.84 9.76
N HIS A 33 19.49 14.12 10.01
CA HIS A 33 20.01 14.90 11.13
C HIS A 33 19.07 14.95 12.34
N LEU A 34 17.91 14.29 12.27
CA LEU A 34 16.91 14.35 13.32
C LEU A 34 17.40 13.58 14.56
N ARG A 35 17.52 14.28 15.69
CA ARG A 35 18.02 13.72 16.95
C ARG A 35 16.96 13.64 18.03
N ASP A 36 15.99 14.56 18.02
CA ASP A 36 15.03 14.69 19.10
C ASP A 36 13.62 14.99 18.57
N VAL A 37 12.67 14.12 18.90
CA VAL A 37 11.26 14.21 18.50
C VAL A 37 10.39 14.09 19.75
N ALA A 38 9.70 15.16 20.09
CA ALA A 38 8.75 15.17 21.19
C ALA A 38 7.33 15.27 20.63
N ALA A 39 6.54 14.20 20.74
CA ALA A 39 5.15 14.15 20.28
C ALA A 39 4.18 13.67 21.38
N ALA A 40 4.55 13.82 22.65
CA ALA A 40 3.72 13.39 23.78
C ALA A 40 2.37 14.16 23.82
N GLY A 41 1.33 13.51 24.36
CA GLY A 41 0.00 14.14 24.52
C GLY A 41 -0.81 14.26 23.24
N ASN A 42 -0.49 13.49 22.20
CA ASN A 42 -1.26 13.39 20.97
C ASN A 42 -2.23 12.18 21.00
N PRO A 43 -3.40 12.25 20.34
CA PRO A 43 -4.38 11.17 20.29
C PRO A 43 -3.98 10.07 19.30
N PHE A 44 -2.92 9.30 19.60
CA PHE A 44 -2.36 8.33 18.68
C PHE A 44 -3.33 7.22 18.28
N ASN A 45 -3.31 6.86 16.99
CA ASN A 45 -4.01 5.73 16.44
C ASN A 45 -3.11 4.49 16.41
N CYS A 46 -3.37 3.54 17.29
CA CYS A 46 -2.61 2.30 17.43
C CYS A 46 -3.06 1.22 16.44
N THR A 47 -3.01 1.60 15.16
CA THR A 47 -3.04 0.71 14.00
C THR A 47 -1.61 0.50 13.50
N CYS A 48 -1.43 -0.38 12.50
CA CYS A 48 -0.11 -0.66 11.96
C CYS A 48 0.57 0.61 11.38
N ALA A 49 -0.21 1.51 10.77
CA ALA A 49 0.30 2.76 10.20
C ALA A 49 0.63 3.79 11.28
N GLY A 50 -0.27 3.99 12.27
CA GLY A 50 -0.11 5.06 13.25
C GLY A 50 0.90 4.76 14.36
N ALA A 51 0.92 3.53 14.90
CA ALA A 51 1.91 3.15 15.91
C ALA A 51 3.28 2.82 15.33
N GLY A 52 3.35 2.40 14.06
CA GLY A 52 4.58 2.00 13.36
C GLY A 52 5.64 3.09 13.39
N ALA A 53 5.24 4.30 13.02
CA ALA A 53 6.12 5.46 12.99
C ALA A 53 6.70 5.80 14.37
N VAL A 54 5.86 5.80 15.41
CA VAL A 54 6.31 6.12 16.78
C VAL A 54 7.26 5.04 17.29
N GLN A 55 6.96 3.75 17.07
CA GLN A 55 7.86 2.68 17.48
C GLN A 55 9.18 2.67 16.69
N ALA A 56 9.17 3.04 15.41
CA ALA A 56 10.39 3.21 14.63
C ALA A 56 11.28 4.32 15.22
N LEU A 57 10.69 5.46 15.60
CA LEU A 57 11.41 6.55 16.28
C LEU A 57 11.89 6.16 17.68
N ALA A 58 11.12 5.33 18.39
CA ALA A 58 11.54 4.78 19.67
C ALA A 58 12.78 3.87 19.50
N ALA A 59 12.77 3.03 18.47
CA ALA A 59 13.86 2.12 18.16
C ALA A 59 15.12 2.84 17.66
N SER A 60 14.97 3.98 16.97
CA SER A 60 16.11 4.81 16.56
C SER A 60 16.68 5.67 17.69
N GLY A 61 16.02 5.71 18.86
CA GLY A 61 16.42 6.56 19.98
C GLY A 61 16.15 8.05 19.77
N CYS A 62 15.38 8.40 18.73
CA CYS A 62 15.06 9.80 18.39
C CYS A 62 13.89 10.35 19.20
N LEU A 63 13.13 9.51 19.92
CA LEU A 63 12.05 10.01 20.78
C LEU A 63 12.58 10.69 22.02
N GLY A 64 12.15 11.94 22.18
CA GLY A 64 12.57 12.83 23.24
C GLY A 64 11.73 12.76 24.50
N GLN A 65 11.56 13.94 25.10
CA GLN A 65 10.80 14.16 26.33
C GLN A 65 9.41 13.51 26.29
N GLY A 66 9.08 12.82 27.39
CA GLY A 66 7.79 12.19 27.60
C GLY A 66 7.68 10.76 27.09
N TRP A 67 8.64 10.22 26.33
CA TRP A 67 8.62 8.79 26.02
C TRP A 67 9.03 7.96 27.24
N PRO A 68 8.35 6.85 27.57
CA PRO A 68 7.12 6.33 26.94
C PRO A 68 5.79 6.87 27.51
N GLN A 69 5.82 7.59 28.62
CA GLN A 69 4.66 7.82 29.50
C GLN A 69 3.60 8.75 28.88
N GLY A 70 4.02 9.67 28.02
CA GLY A 70 3.16 10.61 27.29
C GLY A 70 2.64 10.05 25.96
N TYR A 71 2.88 8.77 25.66
CA TYR A 71 2.52 8.13 24.39
C TYR A 71 1.53 7.00 24.66
N ALA A 72 0.25 7.37 24.68
CA ALA A 72 -0.86 6.45 24.86
C ALA A 72 -1.75 6.42 23.62
N CYS A 73 -2.28 5.24 23.33
CA CYS A 73 -3.24 5.02 22.27
C CYS A 73 -4.57 5.68 22.61
N HIS A 74 -5.11 6.44 21.68
CA HIS A 74 -6.47 6.97 21.75
C HIS A 74 -7.45 6.07 20.99
N THR A 75 -7.02 5.56 19.83
CA THR A 75 -7.80 4.64 19.00
C THR A 75 -6.93 3.46 18.58
N PRO A 76 -7.53 2.34 18.11
CA PRO A 76 -8.93 1.96 18.26
C PRO A 76 -9.29 1.65 19.72
N ALA A 77 -10.59 1.59 20.06
CA ALA A 77 -11.10 1.38 21.42
C ALA A 77 -10.45 0.21 22.17
N ARG A 78 -10.06 -0.86 21.45
CA ARG A 78 -9.39 -2.04 22.01
C ARG A 78 -8.03 -1.75 22.66
N TYR A 79 -7.37 -0.65 22.29
CA TYR A 79 -6.08 -0.23 22.85
C TYR A 79 -6.17 1.12 23.55
N GLN A 80 -7.35 1.71 23.67
CA GLN A 80 -7.50 3.04 24.26
C GLN A 80 -6.90 3.08 25.68
N GLY A 81 -6.00 4.03 25.93
CA GLY A 81 -5.26 4.18 27.19
C GLY A 81 -4.03 3.29 27.34
N MET A 82 -3.78 2.33 26.43
CA MET A 82 -2.57 1.52 26.42
C MET A 82 -1.37 2.36 25.97
N LEU A 83 -0.20 2.16 26.57
CA LEU A 83 1.02 2.83 26.14
C LEU A 83 1.51 2.23 24.81
N LEU A 84 2.02 3.08 23.91
CA LEU A 84 2.48 2.62 22.60
C LEU A 84 3.61 1.58 22.68
N ARG A 85 4.44 1.61 23.73
CA ARG A 85 5.48 0.61 23.97
C ARG A 85 4.94 -0.78 24.31
N ASP A 86 3.70 -0.85 24.81
CA ASP A 86 3.07 -2.08 25.31
C ASP A 86 2.11 -2.68 24.26
N VAL A 87 1.92 -2.01 23.12
CA VAL A 87 1.11 -2.52 22.02
C VAL A 87 1.81 -3.74 21.39
N PRO A 88 1.09 -4.86 21.19
CA PRO A 88 1.68 -6.07 20.60
C PRO A 88 2.26 -5.81 19.21
N THR A 89 3.47 -6.30 18.96
CA THR A 89 4.17 -6.16 17.68
C THR A 89 3.40 -6.72 16.49
N SER A 90 2.50 -7.68 16.70
CA SER A 90 1.60 -8.22 15.68
C SER A 90 0.65 -7.17 15.09
N VAL A 91 0.31 -6.13 15.84
CA VAL A 91 -0.52 -5.01 15.40
C VAL A 91 0.27 -4.02 14.55
N LEU A 92 1.57 -3.91 14.83
CA LEU A 92 2.48 -2.97 14.16
C LEU A 92 3.03 -3.48 12.84
N GLN A 93 2.94 -4.79 12.60
CA GLN A 93 3.34 -5.38 11.32
C GLN A 93 2.34 -5.00 10.22
N CYS A 94 2.54 -3.87 9.55
CA CYS A 94 1.92 -3.63 8.26
C CYS A 94 2.57 -4.57 7.25
N ASN A 95 1.87 -5.63 6.83
CA ASN A 95 2.32 -6.46 5.73
C ASN A 95 1.67 -5.95 4.42
N PRO A 96 2.35 -5.08 3.63
CA PRO A 96 1.80 -4.57 2.38
C PRO A 96 1.53 -5.71 1.39
N THR A 97 2.33 -6.78 1.42
CA THR A 97 2.18 -7.96 0.57
C THR A 97 0.85 -8.69 0.82
N ALA A 98 0.33 -8.66 2.04
CA ALA A 98 -0.97 -9.27 2.36
C ALA A 98 -2.14 -8.61 1.62
N VAL A 99 -2.02 -7.33 1.26
CA VAL A 99 -3.04 -6.57 0.53
C VAL A 99 -2.72 -6.51 -0.96
N LEU A 100 -1.46 -6.22 -1.31
CA LEU A 100 -1.06 -6.04 -2.71
C LEU A 100 -1.11 -7.35 -3.51
N ALA A 101 -0.68 -8.47 -2.92
CA ALA A 101 -0.63 -9.75 -3.63
C ALA A 101 -2.00 -10.17 -4.18
N PRO A 102 -3.09 -10.29 -3.38
CA PRO A 102 -4.38 -10.72 -3.92
C PRO A 102 -4.96 -9.72 -4.93
N VAL A 103 -4.74 -8.42 -4.74
CA VAL A 103 -5.19 -7.37 -5.68
C VAL A 103 -4.47 -7.50 -7.02
N CYS A 104 -3.13 -7.62 -7.01
CA CYS A 104 -2.33 -7.81 -8.22
C CYS A 104 -2.68 -9.13 -8.92
N THR A 105 -2.85 -10.22 -8.17
CA THR A 105 -3.26 -11.51 -8.73
C THR A 105 -4.63 -11.42 -9.37
N GLY A 106 -5.62 -10.80 -8.71
CA GLY A 106 -6.96 -10.61 -9.25
C GLY A 106 -6.96 -9.78 -10.54
N LEU A 107 -6.19 -8.69 -10.58
CA LEU A 107 -6.05 -7.85 -11.76
C LEU A 107 -5.41 -8.62 -12.92
N ALA A 108 -4.34 -9.39 -12.66
CA ALA A 108 -3.68 -10.20 -13.66
C ALA A 108 -4.61 -11.26 -14.25
N LEU A 109 -5.38 -11.96 -13.41
CA LEU A 109 -6.38 -12.94 -13.86
C LEU A 109 -7.47 -12.30 -14.71
N PHE A 110 -7.95 -11.12 -14.32
CA PHE A 110 -8.95 -10.38 -15.09
C PHE A 110 -8.42 -9.98 -16.47
N CYS A 111 -7.19 -9.45 -16.55
CA CYS A 111 -6.54 -9.11 -17.81
C CYS A 111 -6.40 -10.32 -18.74
N VAL A 112 -5.99 -11.47 -18.19
CA VAL A 112 -5.88 -12.73 -18.95
C VAL A 112 -7.24 -13.17 -19.47
N ALA A 113 -8.30 -13.11 -18.64
CA ALA A 113 -9.65 -13.47 -19.05
C ALA A 113 -10.19 -12.57 -20.17
N VAL A 114 -9.95 -11.25 -20.08
CA VAL A 114 -10.33 -10.29 -21.14
C VAL A 114 -9.55 -10.57 -22.43
N ALA A 115 -8.23 -10.77 -22.35
CA ALA A 115 -7.42 -11.08 -23.53
C ALA A 115 -7.86 -12.39 -24.20
N ALA A 116 -8.10 -13.44 -23.40
CA ALA A 116 -8.64 -14.70 -23.89
C ALA A 116 -10.02 -14.50 -24.53
N GLY A 117 -10.96 -13.82 -23.87
CA GLY A 117 -12.29 -13.53 -24.41
C GLY A 117 -12.23 -12.77 -25.75
N LEU A 118 -11.34 -11.77 -25.86
CA LEU A 118 -11.12 -11.05 -27.11
C LEU A 118 -10.54 -11.95 -28.21
N LEU A 119 -9.58 -12.82 -27.89
CA LEU A 119 -9.04 -13.81 -28.83
C LEU A 119 -10.10 -14.82 -29.26
N TRP A 120 -10.97 -15.26 -28.35
CA TRP A 120 -12.10 -16.14 -28.65
C TRP A 120 -13.13 -15.45 -29.54
N VAL A 121 -13.48 -14.19 -29.29
CA VAL A 121 -14.41 -13.43 -30.15
C VAL A 121 -13.80 -13.18 -31.54
N ARG A 122 -12.49 -12.92 -31.62
CA ARG A 122 -11.77 -12.72 -32.89
C ARG A 122 -11.56 -14.03 -33.65
N GLY A 123 -11.35 -15.15 -32.95
CA GLY A 123 -11.20 -16.49 -33.51
C GLY A 123 -12.54 -17.18 -33.81
N ALA A 124 -13.61 -16.76 -33.14
CA ALA A 124 -15.00 -17.11 -33.44
C ALA A 124 -15.59 -16.25 -34.56
N GLN A 125 -14.77 -15.53 -35.33
CA GLN A 125 -15.14 -15.17 -36.70
C GLN A 125 -15.41 -16.49 -37.44
N PRO A 126 -16.67 -16.84 -37.72
CA PRO A 126 -17.01 -18.20 -38.08
C PRO A 126 -16.43 -18.50 -39.46
N TRP A 127 -15.66 -19.57 -39.55
CA TRP A 127 -15.41 -20.32 -40.79
C TRP A 127 -16.70 -21.05 -41.24
N GLY A 128 -17.85 -20.38 -41.12
CA GLY A 128 -19.18 -20.96 -41.09
C GLY A 128 -20.24 -20.08 -41.74
N LEU A 129 -19.90 -19.40 -42.84
CA LEU A 129 -20.84 -18.93 -43.86
C LEU A 129 -20.21 -19.00 -45.27
N CYS A 130 -19.56 -20.11 -45.60
CA CYS A 130 -19.39 -20.53 -47.01
C CYS A 130 -20.24 -21.78 -47.22
N GLY A 131 -21.56 -21.60 -47.23
CA GLY A 131 -22.50 -22.70 -47.34
C GLY A 131 -23.93 -22.21 -47.48
N LEU A 132 -24.21 -21.47 -48.56
CA LEU A 132 -25.53 -21.34 -49.21
C LEU A 132 -25.42 -20.28 -50.33
N GLY A 133 -25.23 -20.72 -51.57
CA GLY A 133 -25.41 -19.83 -52.73
C GLY A 133 -24.52 -20.11 -53.95
N ARG A 134 -24.85 -21.16 -54.70
CA ARG A 134 -24.64 -21.35 -56.15
C ARG A 134 -24.05 -20.14 -56.91
N ARG A 135 -22.77 -20.21 -57.32
CA ARG A 135 -22.34 -19.95 -58.70
C ARG A 135 -20.94 -20.49 -58.94
N ASP A 136 -20.80 -21.04 -60.14
CA ASP A 136 -19.73 -21.87 -60.66
C ASP A 136 -18.35 -21.16 -60.72
N ASP A 137 -17.34 -21.99 -60.96
CA ASP A 137 -16.03 -21.67 -61.57
C ASP A 137 -14.79 -21.68 -60.65
N ALA A 138 -14.12 -22.84 -60.71
CA ALA A 138 -12.69 -23.03 -60.93
C ALA A 138 -11.69 -22.46 -59.90
N CYS A 139 -11.09 -23.37 -59.11
CA CYS A 139 -9.64 -23.61 -59.20
C CYS A 139 -9.28 -24.90 -58.43
N SER A 140 -9.36 -26.06 -59.10
CA SER A 140 -8.61 -27.25 -58.67
C SER A 140 -7.38 -27.33 -59.57
N THR A 141 -6.22 -27.16 -58.96
CA THR A 141 -4.93 -27.60 -59.48
C THR A 141 -4.94 -29.11 -59.72
N ALA A 142 -4.56 -29.52 -60.92
CA ALA A 142 -3.96 -30.81 -61.25
C ALA A 142 -3.05 -30.50 -62.45
N GLU A 143 -1.76 -30.26 -62.26
CA GLU A 143 -0.70 -31.29 -62.20
C GLU A 143 -0.97 -32.48 -63.14
N HIS A 144 -0.01 -32.69 -64.05
CA HIS A 144 0.12 -33.74 -65.09
C HIS A 144 -0.34 -33.41 -66.52
N LEU A 145 0.47 -32.59 -67.23
CA LEU A 145 1.34 -33.00 -68.35
C LEU A 145 2.16 -31.81 -68.87
#